data_AF-A0A933V6X4-F1
#
_entry.id   AF-A0A933V6X4-F1
#
_cell.length_a   1.000
_cell.length_b   1.000
_cell.length_c   1.000
_cell.angle_alpha   90.00
_cell.angle_beta   90.00
_cell.angle_gamma   90.00
#
_symmetry.space_group_name_H-M   'P 1'
#
loop_
_entity.id
_entity.type
_entity.pdbx_description
1 polymer ?
#
loop_
_entity_poly.entity_id
_entity_poly.type
_entity_poly.pdbx_seq_one_letter_code
_entity_poly.pdbx_strand_id
1 'polypeptide(L)'
;MKAFSNALILAVVGLVAAGAASAEGQGDKQQQQLRRLQSTNQKLSSEKAQLEQEKTRLELERSALSESVKSTSSKLQTVEVKAAAARREANALGERLAEAERVLAETSTKLKATEETLAGREADVKRMEGQLGEMRRIVGRQVQTIDSCEKKNARFFELNGELLGKYRDKGVGDALLEAEPFTGVKRVELDNLIQEYRDKLEAQKMEPAKVRMP
;
A
#
# COMPACT_ATOMS: atom_id res chain seq x y z
N MET A 1 -69.19 -44.96 108.73
CA MET A 1 -69.22 -45.60 107.40
C MET A 1 -68.00 -46.53 107.35
N LYS A 2 -68.12 -47.71 107.96
CA LYS A 2 -68.37 -49.02 107.31
C LYS A 2 -67.31 -49.33 106.23
N ALA A 3 -66.49 -50.36 106.28
CA ALA A 3 -66.25 -51.44 107.24
C ALA A 3 -65.12 -52.30 106.60
N PHE A 4 -64.15 -52.77 107.41
CA PHE A 4 -63.70 -54.18 107.54
C PHE A 4 -63.45 -55.02 106.26
N SER A 5 -62.49 -55.93 106.15
CA SER A 5 -61.53 -56.55 107.07
C SER A 5 -60.69 -57.53 106.24
N ASN A 6 -59.51 -57.84 106.78
CA ASN A 6 -58.74 -59.08 106.75
C ASN A 6 -59.26 -60.35 106.04
N ALA A 7 -58.26 -61.17 105.71
CA ALA A 7 -58.18 -62.63 105.69
C ALA A 7 -57.97 -63.18 104.28
N LEU A 8 -56.74 -63.57 103.89
CA LEU A 8 -55.98 -64.72 104.40
C LEU A 8 -56.73 -66.05 104.17
N ILE A 9 -56.34 -66.70 103.07
CA ILE A 9 -56.13 -68.15 102.87
C ILE A 9 -57.35 -69.10 102.99
N LEU A 10 -57.62 -69.84 101.90
CA LEU A 10 -57.62 -71.31 101.74
C LEU A 10 -58.56 -71.66 100.56
N ALA A 11 -58.07 -72.14 99.40
CA ALA A 11 -57.45 -73.44 99.10
C ALA A 11 -58.43 -74.39 98.41
N VAL A 12 -58.15 -74.71 97.14
CA VAL A 12 -58.45 -75.99 96.43
C VAL A 12 -57.36 -76.07 95.34
N VAL A 13 -56.18 -76.64 95.58
CA VAL A 13 -55.76 -78.07 95.53
C VAL A 13 -56.17 -78.79 94.24
N GLY A 14 -55.16 -79.27 93.50
CA GLY A 14 -55.30 -80.21 92.39
C GLY A 14 -54.27 -79.99 91.28
N LEU A 15 -52.99 -80.26 91.54
CA LEU A 15 -52.31 -81.48 91.09
C LEU A 15 -52.02 -81.46 89.58
N VAL A 16 -50.75 -81.28 89.21
CA VAL A 16 -49.96 -82.23 88.39
C VAL A 16 -48.53 -81.71 88.32
N ALA A 17 -47.63 -82.53 88.86
CA ALA A 17 -46.21 -82.48 88.62
C ALA A 17 -45.91 -82.94 87.20
N ALA A 18 -45.17 -82.15 86.42
CA ALA A 18 -44.26 -82.58 85.35
C ALA A 18 -43.66 -81.32 84.70
N GLY A 19 -42.36 -81.10 84.85
CA GLY A 19 -41.67 -80.00 84.15
C GLY A 19 -40.48 -79.36 84.85
N ALA A 20 -39.95 -79.95 85.92
CA ALA A 20 -38.60 -79.64 86.39
C ALA A 20 -37.57 -80.31 85.44
N ALA A 21 -37.42 -79.77 84.23
CA ALA A 21 -36.33 -80.07 83.28
C ALA A 21 -36.42 -79.17 82.04
N SER A 22 -36.38 -77.85 82.18
CA SER A 22 -36.15 -76.90 81.05
C SER A 22 -35.88 -75.46 81.53
N ALA A 23 -35.13 -75.28 82.62
CA ALA A 23 -34.64 -73.94 83.03
C ALA A 23 -33.21 -73.65 82.53
N GLU A 24 -32.45 -74.66 82.11
CA GLU A 24 -31.11 -74.51 81.49
C GLU A 24 -31.16 -74.04 80.02
N GLY A 25 -32.33 -74.09 79.37
CA GLY A 25 -32.47 -73.68 77.96
C GLY A 25 -32.84 -72.21 77.72
N GLN A 26 -33.23 -71.44 78.74
CA GLN A 26 -33.67 -70.03 78.58
C GLN A 26 -32.53 -69.01 78.78
N GLY A 27 -31.59 -69.27 79.71
CA GLY A 27 -30.39 -68.45 79.89
C GLY A 27 -29.42 -68.53 78.70
N ASP A 28 -29.26 -69.73 78.13
CA ASP A 28 -28.46 -69.94 76.91
C ASP A 28 -29.08 -69.24 75.69
N LYS A 29 -30.41 -69.26 75.54
CA LYS A 29 -31.10 -68.53 74.46
C LYS A 29 -30.97 -67.01 74.59
N GLN A 30 -31.02 -66.47 75.81
CA GLN A 30 -30.81 -65.03 76.07
C GLN A 30 -29.35 -64.62 75.84
N GLN A 31 -28.36 -65.41 76.28
CA GLN A 31 -26.95 -65.15 75.97
C GLN A 31 -26.65 -65.24 74.47
N GLN A 32 -27.28 -66.18 73.76
CA GLN A 32 -27.10 -66.34 72.32
C GLN A 32 -27.77 -65.19 71.53
N GLN A 33 -28.91 -64.66 72.01
CA GLN A 33 -29.53 -63.43 71.49
C GLN A 33 -28.67 -62.20 71.76
N LEU A 34 -28.09 -62.07 72.96
CA LEU A 34 -27.15 -60.98 73.28
C LEU A 34 -25.90 -61.02 72.42
N ARG A 35 -25.29 -62.19 72.19
CA ARG A 35 -24.14 -62.34 71.26
C ARG A 35 -24.50 -61.99 69.82
N ARG A 36 -25.73 -62.31 69.36
CA ARG A 36 -26.23 -61.90 68.04
C ARG A 36 -26.48 -60.40 67.93
N LEU A 37 -27.02 -59.78 68.98
CA LEU A 37 -27.21 -58.32 69.08
C LEU A 37 -25.87 -57.57 69.15
N GLN A 38 -24.88 -58.15 69.81
CA GLN A 38 -23.54 -57.58 69.92
C GLN A 38 -22.77 -57.71 68.60
N SER A 39 -22.92 -58.84 67.88
CA SER A 39 -22.33 -58.99 66.54
C SER A 39 -23.02 -58.15 65.47
N THR A 40 -24.33 -57.93 65.55
CA THR A 40 -25.04 -56.97 64.69
C THR A 40 -24.67 -55.53 65.01
N ASN A 41 -24.51 -55.16 66.29
CA ASN A 41 -23.97 -53.84 66.66
C ASN A 41 -22.55 -53.62 66.14
N GLN A 42 -21.68 -54.63 66.21
CA GLN A 42 -20.33 -54.52 65.62
C GLN A 42 -20.37 -54.35 64.10
N LYS A 43 -21.22 -55.11 63.39
CA LYS A 43 -21.40 -54.96 61.94
C LYS A 43 -21.92 -53.57 61.57
N LEU A 44 -22.98 -53.10 62.23
CA LEU A 44 -23.52 -51.75 62.03
C LEU A 44 -22.51 -50.66 62.38
N SER A 45 -21.71 -50.84 63.43
CA SER A 45 -20.62 -49.92 63.76
C SER A 45 -19.55 -49.89 62.68
N SER A 46 -19.20 -51.04 62.10
CA SER A 46 -18.22 -51.12 61.00
C SER A 46 -18.75 -50.52 59.70
N GLU A 47 -20.02 -50.76 59.35
CA GLU A 47 -20.68 -50.14 58.19
C GLU A 47 -20.80 -48.63 58.37
N LYS A 48 -21.16 -48.15 59.56
CA LYS A 48 -21.21 -46.71 59.86
C LYS A 48 -19.82 -46.07 59.71
N ALA A 49 -18.77 -46.73 60.20
CA ALA A 49 -17.40 -46.24 60.03
C ALA A 49 -16.96 -46.22 58.56
N GLN A 50 -17.31 -47.24 57.77
CA GLN A 50 -17.05 -47.27 56.33
C GLN A 50 -17.80 -46.18 55.57
N LEU A 51 -19.09 -45.98 55.88
CA LEU A 51 -19.91 -44.92 55.26
C LEU A 51 -19.41 -43.52 55.61
N GLU A 52 -18.98 -43.28 56.86
CA GLU A 52 -18.36 -41.99 57.25
C GLU A 52 -17.01 -41.78 56.52
N GLN A 53 -16.22 -42.84 56.33
CA GLN A 53 -14.98 -42.78 55.56
C GLN A 53 -15.23 -42.52 54.07
N GLU A 54 -16.22 -43.16 53.47
CA GLU A 54 -16.62 -42.91 52.08
C GLU A 54 -17.20 -41.51 51.90
N LYS A 55 -18.03 -41.05 52.84
CA LYS A 55 -18.60 -39.70 52.80
C LYS A 55 -17.51 -38.63 52.88
N THR A 56 -16.56 -38.77 53.80
CA THR A 56 -15.41 -37.84 53.90
C THR A 56 -14.52 -37.88 52.66
N ARG A 57 -14.29 -39.07 52.07
CA ARG A 57 -13.58 -39.20 50.80
C ARG A 57 -14.31 -38.51 49.65
N LEU A 58 -15.62 -38.72 49.52
CA LEU A 58 -16.44 -38.10 48.48
C LEU A 58 -16.55 -36.58 48.67
N GLU A 59 -16.59 -36.09 49.91
CA GLU A 59 -16.56 -34.65 50.22
C GLU A 59 -15.23 -34.01 49.81
N LEU A 60 -14.10 -34.68 50.09
CA LEU A 60 -12.78 -34.25 49.63
C LEU A 60 -12.70 -34.24 48.10
N GLU A 61 -13.14 -35.30 47.43
CA GLU A 61 -13.13 -35.41 45.98
C GLU A 61 -14.03 -34.35 45.33
N ARG A 62 -15.24 -34.14 45.87
CA ARG A 62 -16.14 -33.07 45.43
C ARG A 62 -15.51 -31.68 45.61
N SER A 63 -14.80 -31.44 46.71
CA SER A 63 -14.13 -30.15 46.94
C SER A 63 -13.00 -29.92 45.92
N ALA A 64 -12.17 -30.94 45.66
CA ALA A 64 -11.09 -30.88 44.68
C ALA A 64 -11.61 -30.70 43.25
N LEU A 65 -12.68 -31.41 42.87
CA LEU A 65 -13.37 -31.22 41.59
C LEU A 65 -14.01 -29.84 41.48
N SER A 66 -14.58 -29.31 42.57
CA SER A 66 -15.15 -27.96 42.56
C SER A 66 -14.08 -26.89 42.33
N GLU A 67 -12.90 -27.03 42.96
CA GLU A 67 -11.76 -26.14 42.74
C GLU A 67 -11.20 -26.27 41.32
N SER A 68 -11.10 -27.49 40.78
CA SER A 68 -10.61 -27.71 39.42
C SER A 68 -11.56 -27.13 38.37
N VAL A 69 -12.88 -27.26 38.56
CA VAL A 69 -13.90 -26.65 37.70
C VAL A 69 -13.83 -25.13 37.76
N LYS A 70 -13.69 -24.53 38.95
CA LYS A 70 -13.52 -23.07 39.09
C LYS A 70 -12.24 -22.58 38.41
N SER A 71 -11.12 -23.27 38.60
CA SER A 71 -9.84 -22.96 37.95
C SER A 71 -9.91 -23.10 36.43
N THR A 72 -10.56 -24.13 35.94
CA THR A 72 -10.72 -24.36 34.49
C THR A 72 -11.67 -23.33 33.87
N SER A 73 -12.75 -22.98 34.57
CA SER A 73 -13.70 -21.96 34.15
C SER A 73 -13.05 -20.57 34.08
N SER A 74 -12.23 -20.19 35.06
CA SER A 74 -11.51 -18.91 35.02
C SER A 74 -10.45 -18.85 33.92
N LYS A 75 -9.74 -19.96 33.69
CA LYS A 75 -8.80 -20.10 32.56
C LYS A 75 -9.54 -20.00 31.22
N LEU A 76 -10.69 -20.67 31.07
CA LEU A 76 -11.50 -20.62 29.86
C LEU A 76 -11.94 -19.17 29.57
N GLN A 77 -12.49 -18.48 30.57
CA GLN A 77 -12.91 -17.09 30.44
C GLN A 77 -11.73 -16.17 30.04
N THR A 78 -10.55 -16.41 30.60
CA THR A 78 -9.33 -15.67 30.25
C THR A 78 -8.91 -15.91 28.80
N VAL A 79 -8.99 -17.17 28.34
CA VAL A 79 -8.66 -17.54 26.95
C VAL A 79 -9.69 -16.95 25.99
N GLU A 80 -10.98 -16.97 26.32
CA GLU A 80 -12.04 -16.38 25.49
C GLU A 80 -11.84 -14.86 25.31
N VAL A 81 -11.50 -14.13 26.38
CA VAL A 81 -11.20 -12.69 26.31
C VAL A 81 -9.98 -12.44 25.43
N LYS A 82 -8.92 -13.23 25.58
CA LYS A 82 -7.71 -13.11 24.73
C LYS A 82 -7.99 -13.45 23.27
N ALA A 83 -8.79 -14.49 23.00
CA ALA A 83 -9.18 -14.86 21.65
C ALA A 83 -10.04 -13.78 20.99
N ALA A 84 -10.95 -13.16 21.73
CA ALA A 84 -11.73 -12.02 21.26
C ALA A 84 -10.85 -10.79 20.96
N ALA A 85 -9.86 -10.50 21.82
CA ALA A 85 -8.89 -9.43 21.58
C ALA A 85 -8.04 -9.70 20.33
N ALA A 86 -7.47 -10.90 20.20
CA ALA A 86 -6.68 -11.31 19.04
C ALA A 86 -7.50 -11.26 17.73
N ARG A 87 -8.78 -11.65 17.77
CA ARG A 87 -9.68 -11.51 16.61
C ARG A 87 -9.91 -10.05 16.22
N ARG A 88 -10.07 -9.15 17.18
CA ARG A 88 -10.21 -7.70 16.89
C ARG A 88 -8.94 -7.14 16.28
N GLU A 89 -7.77 -7.50 16.80
CA GLU A 89 -6.48 -7.09 16.25
C GLU A 89 -6.27 -7.64 14.83
N ALA A 90 -6.60 -8.92 14.58
CA ALA A 90 -6.51 -9.51 13.26
C ALA A 90 -7.40 -8.79 12.24
N ASN A 91 -8.64 -8.45 12.64
CA ASN A 91 -9.54 -7.68 11.78
C ASN A 91 -9.00 -6.27 11.50
N ALA A 92 -8.51 -5.56 12.52
CA ALA A 92 -7.95 -4.23 12.36
C ALA A 92 -6.67 -4.23 11.48
N LEU A 93 -5.84 -5.27 11.60
CA LEU A 93 -4.69 -5.46 10.71
C LEU A 93 -5.13 -5.78 9.28
N GLY A 94 -6.18 -6.58 9.09
CA GLY A 94 -6.77 -6.85 7.79
C GLY A 94 -7.28 -5.58 7.10
N GLU A 95 -7.99 -4.71 7.83
CA GLU A 95 -8.46 -3.42 7.31
C GLU A 95 -7.29 -2.50 6.93
N ARG A 96 -6.25 -2.42 7.76
CA ARG A 96 -5.04 -1.64 7.46
C ARG A 96 -4.29 -2.17 6.24
N LEU A 97 -4.23 -3.49 6.08
CA LEU A 97 -3.59 -4.13 4.94
C LEU A 97 -4.37 -3.84 3.65
N ALA A 98 -5.70 -3.95 3.69
CA ALA A 98 -6.55 -3.60 2.56
C ALA A 98 -6.41 -2.12 2.14
N GLU A 99 -6.35 -1.19 3.11
CA GLU A 99 -6.13 0.23 2.79
C GLU A 99 -4.70 0.47 2.26
N ALA A 100 -3.69 -0.19 2.82
CA ALA A 100 -2.33 -0.10 2.32
C ALA A 100 -2.21 -0.61 0.88
N GLU A 101 -2.86 -1.72 0.54
CA GLU A 101 -2.94 -2.25 -0.82
C GLU A 101 -3.66 -1.28 -1.77
N ARG A 102 -4.76 -0.65 -1.32
CA ARG A 102 -5.48 0.36 -2.09
C ARG A 102 -4.60 1.57 -2.39
N VAL A 103 -3.90 2.08 -1.38
CA VAL A 103 -2.97 3.22 -1.53
C VAL A 103 -1.78 2.84 -2.42
N LEU A 104 -1.25 1.63 -2.30
CA LEU A 104 -0.16 1.14 -3.16
C LEU A 104 -0.61 1.05 -4.63
N ALA A 105 -1.82 0.55 -4.88
CA ALA A 105 -2.39 0.50 -6.23
C ALA A 105 -2.60 1.92 -6.79
N GLU A 106 -3.16 2.84 -6.01
CA GLU A 106 -3.40 4.22 -6.43
C GLU A 106 -2.10 5.00 -6.67
N THR A 107 -1.07 4.79 -5.84
CA THR A 107 0.23 5.42 -6.04
C THR A 107 0.97 4.84 -7.24
N SER A 108 0.86 3.54 -7.49
CA SER A 108 1.42 2.89 -8.67
C SER A 108 0.78 3.41 -9.97
N THR A 109 -0.54 3.58 -10.01
CA THR A 109 -1.22 4.14 -11.19
C THR A 109 -0.86 5.62 -11.41
N LYS A 110 -0.81 6.41 -10.34
CA LYS A 110 -0.34 7.80 -10.41
C LYS A 110 1.10 7.90 -10.90
N LEU A 111 1.99 7.05 -10.41
CA LEU A 111 3.39 7.03 -10.82
C LEU A 111 3.51 6.77 -12.33
N LYS A 112 2.83 5.74 -12.84
CA LYS A 112 2.80 5.44 -14.29
C LYS A 112 2.27 6.60 -15.11
N ALA A 113 1.15 7.22 -14.69
CA ALA A 113 0.59 8.37 -15.38
C ALA A 113 1.55 9.57 -15.39
N THR A 114 2.28 9.79 -14.28
CA THR A 114 3.30 10.86 -14.22
C THR A 114 4.51 10.56 -15.10
N GLU A 115 4.96 9.31 -15.17
CA GLU A 115 6.06 8.88 -16.06
C GLU A 115 5.68 9.06 -17.54
N GLU A 116 4.48 8.65 -17.93
CA GLU A 116 3.96 8.86 -19.29
C GLU A 116 3.84 10.36 -19.63
N THR A 117 3.34 11.16 -18.68
CA THR A 117 3.25 12.61 -18.85
C THR A 117 4.63 13.22 -19.01
N LEU A 118 5.61 12.81 -18.19
CA LEU A 118 6.97 13.31 -18.25
C LEU A 118 7.64 12.95 -19.59
N ALA A 119 7.51 11.69 -20.03
CA ALA A 119 8.02 11.25 -21.32
C ALA A 119 7.41 12.04 -22.49
N GLY A 120 6.09 12.32 -22.43
CA GLY A 120 5.41 13.17 -23.41
C GLY A 120 5.96 14.60 -23.41
N ARG A 121 6.18 15.18 -22.23
CA ARG A 121 6.76 16.53 -22.09
C ARG A 121 8.19 16.61 -22.61
N GLU A 122 9.02 15.61 -22.35
CA GLU A 122 10.39 15.54 -22.87
C GLU A 122 10.41 15.45 -24.40
N ALA A 123 9.51 14.65 -24.99
CA ALA A 123 9.35 14.59 -26.44
C ALA A 123 8.93 15.93 -27.03
N ASP A 124 8.00 16.63 -26.37
CA ASP A 124 7.57 17.97 -26.77
C ASP A 124 8.71 19.00 -26.68
N VAL A 125 9.50 18.98 -25.61
CA VAL A 125 10.67 19.86 -25.48
C VAL A 125 11.66 19.63 -26.61
N LYS A 126 12.03 18.37 -26.89
CA LYS A 126 12.93 18.04 -28.01
C LYS A 126 12.38 18.51 -29.36
N ARG A 127 11.07 18.37 -29.58
CA ARG A 127 10.41 18.85 -30.80
C ARG A 127 10.52 20.38 -30.91
N MET A 128 10.23 21.11 -29.83
CA MET A 128 10.31 22.56 -29.80
C MET A 128 11.75 23.06 -29.98
N GLU A 129 12.73 22.40 -29.35
CA GLU A 129 14.15 22.70 -29.54
C GLU A 129 14.58 22.51 -31.00
N GLY A 130 14.13 21.42 -31.65
CA GLY A 130 14.35 21.20 -33.07
C GLY A 130 13.75 22.32 -33.94
N GLN A 131 12.51 22.72 -33.65
CA GLN A 131 11.84 23.83 -34.36
C GLN A 131 12.56 25.16 -34.15
N LEU A 132 13.00 25.47 -32.93
CA LEU A 132 13.77 26.68 -32.62
C LEU A 132 15.13 26.67 -33.34
N GLY A 133 15.79 25.51 -33.40
CA GLY A 133 17.04 25.32 -34.14
C GLY A 133 16.87 25.61 -35.63
N GLU A 134 15.84 25.06 -36.25
CA GLU A 134 15.54 25.31 -37.66
C GLU A 134 15.19 26.78 -37.91
N MET A 135 14.38 27.38 -37.04
CA MET A 135 13.99 28.77 -37.20
C MET A 135 15.20 29.72 -37.04
N ARG A 136 16.11 29.40 -36.13
CA ARG A 136 17.39 30.12 -36.00
C ARG A 136 18.24 29.99 -37.27
N ARG A 137 18.27 28.83 -37.94
CA ARG A 137 18.96 28.67 -39.24
C ARG A 137 18.32 29.50 -40.34
N ILE A 138 16.99 29.52 -40.40
CA ILE A 138 16.25 30.32 -41.39
C ILE A 138 16.56 31.81 -41.20
N VAL A 139 16.41 32.31 -39.96
CA VAL A 139 16.72 33.71 -39.64
C VAL A 139 18.18 34.04 -39.94
N GLY A 140 19.12 33.17 -39.56
CA GLY A 140 20.54 33.37 -39.87
C GLY A 140 20.82 33.50 -41.38
N ARG A 141 20.17 32.68 -42.21
CA ARG A 141 20.29 32.74 -43.67
C ARG A 141 19.68 34.01 -44.25
N GLN A 142 18.53 34.44 -43.71
CA GLN A 142 17.88 35.69 -44.10
C GLN A 142 18.77 36.89 -43.78
N VAL A 143 19.34 36.96 -42.58
CA VAL A 143 20.27 38.02 -42.17
C VAL A 143 21.48 38.08 -43.11
N GLN A 144 22.10 36.93 -43.43
CA GLN A 144 23.22 36.89 -44.39
C GLN A 144 22.82 37.36 -45.80
N THR A 145 21.61 37.03 -46.22
CA THR A 145 21.09 37.43 -47.54
C THR A 145 20.84 38.94 -47.57
N ILE A 146 20.25 39.50 -46.51
CA ILE A 146 20.01 40.94 -46.37
C ILE A 146 21.35 41.70 -46.34
N ASP A 147 22.32 41.27 -45.54
CA ASP A 147 23.66 41.89 -45.48
C ASP A 147 24.36 41.87 -46.85
N SER A 148 24.26 40.76 -47.59
CA SER A 148 24.78 40.67 -48.96
C SER A 148 24.06 41.63 -49.92
N CYS A 149 22.72 41.71 -49.84
CA CYS A 149 21.93 42.66 -50.62
C CYS A 149 22.31 44.11 -50.30
N GLU A 150 22.47 44.48 -49.03
CA GLU A 150 22.87 45.82 -48.61
C GLU A 150 24.25 46.20 -49.16
N LYS A 151 25.23 45.30 -49.03
CA LYS A 151 26.60 45.51 -49.56
C LYS A 151 26.62 45.66 -51.08
N LYS A 152 25.90 44.79 -51.80
CA LYS A 152 25.81 44.85 -53.27
C LYS A 152 25.06 46.09 -53.75
N ASN A 153 24.01 46.49 -53.06
CA ASN A 153 23.28 47.72 -53.35
C ASN A 153 24.18 48.95 -53.15
N ALA A 154 24.92 49.02 -52.04
CA ALA A 154 25.89 50.08 -51.81
C ALA A 154 26.95 50.13 -52.93
N ARG A 155 27.53 48.97 -53.31
CA ARG A 155 28.46 48.86 -54.43
C ARG A 155 27.86 49.31 -55.76
N PHE A 156 26.59 49.01 -56.01
CA PHE A 156 25.89 49.44 -57.22
C PHE A 156 25.76 50.97 -57.27
N PHE A 157 25.41 51.60 -56.15
CA PHE A 157 25.37 53.07 -56.05
C PHE A 157 26.75 53.71 -56.24
N GLU A 158 27.81 53.13 -55.67
CA GLU A 158 29.19 53.58 -55.88
C GLU A 158 29.58 53.51 -57.37
N LEU A 159 29.38 52.36 -58.01
CA LEU A 159 29.70 52.16 -59.44
C LEU A 159 28.92 53.12 -60.35
N ASN A 160 27.64 53.36 -60.06
CA ASN A 160 26.85 54.33 -60.80
C ASN A 160 27.35 55.77 -60.59
N GLY A 161 27.74 56.12 -59.37
CA GLY A 161 28.35 57.42 -59.06
C GLY A 161 29.67 57.62 -59.80
N GLU A 162 30.53 56.61 -59.85
CA GLU A 162 31.76 56.63 -60.63
C GLU A 162 31.49 56.80 -62.14
N LEU A 163 30.51 56.07 -62.68
CA LEU A 163 30.15 56.15 -64.10
C LEU A 163 29.63 57.54 -64.48
N LEU A 164 28.73 58.11 -63.66
CA LEU A 164 28.23 59.48 -63.84
C LEU A 164 29.34 60.52 -63.68
N GLY A 165 30.26 60.31 -62.75
CA GLY A 165 31.46 61.14 -62.59
C GLY A 165 32.33 61.15 -63.84
N LYS A 166 32.69 59.96 -64.35
CA LYS A 166 33.45 59.81 -65.60
C LYS A 166 32.74 60.43 -66.80
N TYR A 167 31.41 60.32 -66.88
CA TYR A 167 30.64 60.97 -67.94
C TYR A 167 30.65 62.49 -67.82
N ARG A 168 30.53 63.05 -66.61
CA ARG A 168 30.59 64.49 -66.36
C ARG A 168 31.97 65.07 -66.64
N ASP A 169 33.02 64.34 -66.27
CA ASP A 169 34.41 64.79 -66.41
C ASP A 169 34.91 64.64 -67.87
N LYS A 170 34.13 64.00 -68.75
CA LYS A 170 34.34 63.97 -70.20
C LYS A 170 34.11 65.36 -70.79
N GLY A 171 35.18 66.15 -70.85
CA GLY A 171 35.15 67.54 -71.31
C GLY A 171 35.07 67.70 -72.83
N VAL A 172 34.86 68.95 -73.27
CA VAL A 172 34.75 69.34 -74.69
C VAL A 172 35.98 68.95 -75.52
N GLY A 173 37.16 68.80 -74.89
CA GLY A 173 38.39 68.31 -75.54
C GLY A 173 38.40 66.81 -75.85
N ASP A 174 37.78 65.97 -75.01
CA ASP A 174 37.69 64.52 -75.22
C ASP A 174 36.72 64.17 -76.35
N ALA A 175 35.65 64.97 -76.52
CA ALA A 175 34.70 64.84 -77.63
C ALA A 175 35.35 65.12 -79.00
N LEU A 176 36.38 65.97 -79.06
CA LEU A 176 37.11 66.28 -80.29
C LEU A 176 38.07 65.14 -80.68
N LEU A 177 38.69 64.47 -79.70
CA LEU A 177 39.58 63.32 -79.89
C LEU A 177 38.82 62.02 -80.20
N GLU A 178 37.57 61.88 -79.75
CA GLU A 178 36.69 60.75 -80.06
C GLU A 178 36.18 60.77 -81.52
N ALA A 179 36.21 61.95 -82.17
CA ALA A 179 35.80 62.14 -83.55
C ALA A 179 36.90 61.82 -84.59
N GLU A 180 38.10 61.38 -84.18
CA GLU A 180 39.18 61.08 -85.13
C GLU A 180 38.96 59.74 -85.88
N PRO A 181 38.74 59.77 -87.22
CA PRO A 181 38.36 58.58 -87.99
C PRO A 181 39.54 57.66 -88.36
N PHE A 182 40.78 57.99 -88.02
CA PHE A 182 41.97 57.31 -88.56
C PHE A 182 42.64 56.29 -87.64
N THR A 183 42.55 56.40 -86.31
CA THR A 183 43.30 55.52 -85.38
C THR A 183 42.41 54.55 -84.59
N GLY A 184 41.13 54.86 -84.37
CA GLY A 184 40.16 53.97 -83.70
C GLY A 184 40.47 53.62 -82.24
N VAL A 185 41.60 54.09 -81.69
CA VAL A 185 42.10 53.74 -80.34
C VAL A 185 41.12 54.15 -79.25
N LYS A 186 40.55 55.36 -79.34
CA LYS A 186 39.56 55.86 -78.36
C LYS A 186 38.28 55.05 -78.32
N ARG A 187 37.84 54.49 -79.46
CA ARG A 187 36.67 53.62 -79.51
C ARG A 187 36.92 52.30 -78.77
N VAL A 188 38.09 51.69 -78.96
CA VAL A 188 38.49 50.47 -78.25
C VAL A 188 38.63 50.73 -76.75
N GLU A 189 39.20 51.87 -76.35
CA GLU A 189 39.25 52.29 -74.93
C GLU A 189 37.86 52.42 -74.31
N LEU A 190 36.90 53.00 -75.04
CA LEU A 190 35.51 53.14 -74.58
C LEU A 190 34.80 51.79 -74.51
N ASP A 191 34.97 50.92 -75.52
CA ASP A 191 34.40 49.58 -75.54
C ASP A 191 34.94 48.74 -74.37
N ASN A 192 36.25 48.82 -74.09
CA ASN A 192 36.87 48.18 -72.93
C ASN A 192 36.32 48.72 -71.60
N LEU A 193 36.10 50.04 -71.50
CA LEU A 193 35.51 50.66 -70.31
C LEU A 193 34.07 50.20 -70.10
N ILE A 194 33.25 50.15 -71.16
CA ILE A 194 31.87 49.66 -71.09
C ILE A 194 31.86 48.18 -70.68
N GLN A 195 32.76 47.36 -71.23
CA GLN A 195 32.90 45.96 -70.84
C GLN A 195 33.30 45.83 -69.36
N GLU A 196 34.29 46.59 -68.90
CA GLU A 196 34.73 46.58 -67.50
C GLU A 196 33.58 46.95 -66.53
N TYR A 197 32.79 47.97 -66.85
CA TYR A 197 31.64 48.34 -66.03
C TYR A 197 30.49 47.33 -66.13
N ARG A 198 30.26 46.71 -67.29
CA ARG A 198 29.30 45.60 -67.42
C ARG A 198 29.71 44.43 -66.53
N ASP A 199 30.97 44.03 -66.56
CA ASP A 199 31.50 42.94 -65.74
C ASP A 199 31.36 43.27 -64.24
N LYS A 200 31.65 44.51 -63.84
CA LYS A 200 31.47 44.98 -62.45
C LYS A 200 29.99 44.96 -62.02
N LEU A 201 29.07 45.36 -62.88
CA LEU A 201 27.63 45.34 -62.59
C LEU A 201 27.08 43.91 -62.55
N GLU A 202 27.49 43.05 -63.47
CA GLU A 202 27.15 41.63 -63.49
C GLU A 202 27.62 40.94 -62.20
N ALA A 203 28.82 41.26 -61.71
CA ALA A 203 29.34 40.73 -60.45
C ALA A 203 28.53 41.17 -59.20
N GLN A 204 27.86 42.33 -59.23
CA GLN A 204 26.98 42.77 -58.14
C GLN A 204 25.56 42.22 -58.26
N LYS A 205 25.17 41.64 -59.39
CA LYS A 205 23.85 41.04 -59.57
C LYS A 205 23.65 39.91 -58.56
N MET A 206 22.45 39.85 -57.97
CA MET A 206 22.05 38.74 -57.12
C MET A 206 21.33 37.71 -57.99
N GLU A 207 21.77 36.46 -57.91
CA GLU A 207 20.99 35.35 -58.45
C GLU A 207 19.71 35.20 -57.62
N PRO A 208 18.54 35.03 -58.27
CA PRO A 208 17.30 34.86 -57.54
C PRO A 208 17.41 33.63 -56.64
N ALA A 209 17.07 33.80 -55.36
CA ALA A 209 17.03 32.70 -54.42
C ALA A 209 16.08 31.63 -54.99
N LYS A 210 16.62 30.45 -55.33
CA LYS A 210 15.80 29.28 -55.65
C LYS A 210 14.96 28.98 -54.40
N VAL A 211 13.71 29.44 -54.41
CA VAL A 211 12.74 29.15 -53.37
C VAL A 211 12.46 27.66 -53.45
N ARG A 212 13.23 26.86 -52.71
CA ARG A 212 12.85 25.50 -52.41
C ARG A 212 11.80 25.60 -51.31
N MET A 213 10.55 25.71 -51.73
CA MET A 213 9.43 25.51 -50.81
C MET A 213 9.52 24.09 -50.24
N PRO A 214 9.27 23.90 -48.94
CA PRO A 214 9.17 22.58 -48.34
C PRO A 214 8.03 21.76 -48.95
#